data_AF-A0AAU2H7J1-F1
#
_entry.id   AF-A0AAU2H7J1-F1
#
_cell.length_a   1.000
_cell.length_b   1.000
_cell.length_c   1.000
_cell.angle_alpha   90.00
_cell.angle_beta   90.00
_cell.angle_gamma   90.00
#
_symmetry.space_group_name_H-M   'P 1'
#
loop_
_entity.id
_entity.type
_entity.pdbx_description
1 polymer ?
#
loop_
_entity_poly.entity_id
_entity_poly.type
_entity_poly.pdbx_seq_one_letter_code
_entity_poly.pdbx_strand_id
1 'polypeptide(L)'
;MSGYEDKVPAFLTFRVTPQEGPIAAFAEQEAWQARKRYPEILGVGSPEFFHARECETGGWELSEYSSDTPQGARDALGSRFRGRAQDASGAGRDKARRKWLAAAARMDREVVDDVRVLGERFRIVRASRFIRMGASGPEPPRPSDPDPGEAGESHRVPSRTKGFVIDPYTGTGLADGILKLDLVRFVGSAPGAPREVTDDAWRAAERYPGGVLLPAVFMVSEREDGKWRAHDPGAAYTTPQSARDSLADWLRVMAPFTLKLDEAARAVYAEAADRLDDKRRNALSVAERRFRVTRVERLVRIGPDGPEGPRPSDYDPEPPVDIQVRRLKEQGLWKEEDEPIELNEQAQELSRLWEQEMVRAAAAKERGHRPGDG
;
A
#
# COMPACT_ATOMS: atom_id res chain seq x y z
N MET A 1 28.19 -19.92 25.05
CA MET A 1 28.76 -19.90 23.68
C MET A 1 28.78 -18.45 23.18
N SER A 2 29.69 -17.64 23.69
CA SER A 2 29.91 -16.26 23.24
C SER A 2 31.19 -16.23 22.42
N GLY A 3 31.13 -15.86 21.14
CA GLY A 3 32.37 -15.76 20.35
C GLY A 3 32.27 -15.65 18.83
N TYR A 4 31.08 -15.62 18.23
CA TYR A 4 30.96 -15.11 16.86
C TYR A 4 30.55 -13.64 16.96
N GLU A 5 31.54 -12.74 16.95
CA GLU A 5 31.26 -11.37 16.54
C GLU A 5 30.65 -11.44 15.13
N ASP A 6 29.43 -10.92 14.99
CA ASP A 6 28.69 -10.86 13.75
C ASP A 6 29.38 -9.84 12.82
N LYS A 7 30.51 -10.25 12.22
CA LYS A 7 31.34 -9.41 11.33
C LYS A 7 30.69 -9.19 9.97
N VAL A 8 29.57 -9.85 9.69
CA VAL A 8 28.82 -9.70 8.45
C VAL A 8 27.86 -8.51 8.63
N PRO A 9 27.87 -7.52 7.72
CA PRO A 9 26.92 -6.41 7.78
C PRO A 9 25.48 -6.89 7.88
N ALA A 10 24.68 -6.28 8.75
CA ALA A 10 23.34 -6.78 9.06
C ALA A 10 22.40 -6.92 7.87
N PHE A 11 22.54 -6.07 6.85
CA PHE A 11 21.76 -6.16 5.61
C PHE A 11 22.09 -7.41 4.77
N LEU A 12 23.22 -8.08 5.02
CA LEU A 12 23.60 -9.35 4.38
C LEU A 12 23.21 -10.59 5.21
N THR A 13 22.61 -10.41 6.39
CA THR A 13 22.29 -11.50 7.31
C THR A 13 20.76 -11.63 7.48
N PHE A 14 20.25 -12.85 7.39
CA PHE A 14 18.86 -13.16 7.78
C PHE A 14 18.86 -13.74 9.19
N ARG A 15 18.43 -12.92 10.14
CA ARG A 15 18.29 -13.32 11.54
C ARG A 15 16.96 -14.02 11.71
N VAL A 16 17.02 -15.33 11.97
CA VAL A 16 15.84 -16.13 12.30
C VAL A 16 15.79 -16.30 13.80
N THR A 17 14.71 -15.82 14.42
CA THR A 17 14.47 -15.94 15.86
C THR A 17 13.22 -16.79 16.10
N PRO A 18 13.26 -17.74 17.05
CA PRO A 18 12.06 -18.44 17.49
C PRO A 18 11.00 -17.43 17.90
N GLN A 19 9.79 -17.57 17.33
CA GLN A 19 8.66 -16.74 17.72
C GLN A 19 7.93 -17.44 18.86
N GLU A 20 7.73 -16.74 19.98
CA GLU A 20 7.11 -17.30 21.17
C GLU A 20 5.59 -17.14 21.15
N GLY A 21 4.89 -18.16 21.65
CA GLY A 21 3.44 -18.15 21.85
C GLY A 21 2.64 -18.88 20.77
N PRO A 22 1.39 -19.28 21.10
CA PRO A 22 0.58 -20.16 20.26
C PRO A 22 0.16 -19.52 18.94
N ILE A 23 -0.13 -18.21 18.94
CA ILE A 23 -0.55 -17.48 17.73
C ILE A 23 0.61 -17.40 16.74
N ALA A 24 1.83 -17.13 17.22
CA ALA A 24 3.00 -17.04 16.37
C ALA A 24 3.40 -18.40 15.77
N ALA A 25 3.34 -19.47 16.57
CA ALA A 25 3.56 -20.83 16.09
C ALA A 25 2.52 -21.26 15.04
N PHE A 26 1.25 -20.88 15.23
CA PHE A 26 0.19 -21.12 14.26
C PHE A 26 0.44 -20.35 12.95
N ALA A 27 0.74 -19.05 13.03
CA ALA A 27 1.04 -18.23 11.85
C ALA A 27 2.24 -18.77 11.05
N GLU A 28 3.27 -19.25 11.73
CA GLU A 28 4.45 -19.90 11.14
C GLU A 28 4.06 -21.19 10.38
N GLN A 29 3.23 -22.05 10.99
CA GLN A 29 2.71 -23.24 10.33
C GLN A 29 1.85 -22.87 9.11
N GLU A 30 0.96 -21.88 9.21
CA GLU A 30 0.14 -21.42 8.09
C GLU A 30 0.97 -20.89 6.94
N ALA A 31 2.01 -20.10 7.22
CA ALA A 31 2.94 -19.59 6.21
C ALA A 31 3.65 -20.74 5.47
N TRP A 32 4.07 -21.79 6.19
CA TRP A 32 4.67 -22.97 5.58
C TRP A 32 3.70 -23.74 4.67
N GLN A 33 2.45 -23.93 5.10
CA GLN A 33 1.43 -24.60 4.28
C GLN A 33 1.04 -23.75 3.07
N ALA A 34 0.92 -22.44 3.23
CA ALA A 34 0.66 -21.51 2.15
C ALA A 34 1.74 -21.58 1.08
N ARG A 35 3.03 -21.62 1.46
CA ARG A 35 4.16 -21.79 0.53
C ARG A 35 4.04 -23.06 -0.32
N LYS A 36 3.54 -24.17 0.23
CA LYS A 36 3.31 -25.41 -0.52
C LYS A 36 2.11 -25.30 -1.48
N ARG A 37 1.02 -24.67 -1.03
CA ARG A 37 -0.23 -24.54 -1.79
C ARG A 37 -0.16 -23.48 -2.89
N TYR A 38 0.65 -22.44 -2.67
CA TYR A 38 0.86 -21.31 -3.56
C TYR A 38 2.38 -21.13 -3.83
N PRO A 39 3.00 -22.06 -4.58
CA PRO A 39 4.46 -22.12 -4.73
C PRO A 39 5.04 -21.02 -5.63
N GLU A 40 4.26 -20.51 -6.58
CA GLU A 40 4.73 -19.51 -7.53
C GLU A 40 4.72 -18.12 -6.89
N ILE A 41 5.76 -17.32 -7.11
CA ILE A 41 5.84 -15.92 -6.68
C ILE A 41 5.82 -15.05 -7.92
N LEU A 42 4.91 -14.08 -7.96
CA LEU A 42 4.81 -13.09 -9.02
C LEU A 42 4.94 -11.68 -8.43
N GLY A 43 5.62 -10.78 -9.15
CA GLY A 43 5.58 -9.35 -8.84
C GLY A 43 4.25 -8.74 -9.30
N VAL A 44 3.69 -7.83 -8.49
CA VAL A 44 2.43 -7.13 -8.85
C VAL A 44 2.64 -6.11 -9.98
N GLY A 45 3.87 -5.64 -10.18
CA GLY A 45 4.23 -4.70 -11.25
C GLY A 45 4.18 -3.22 -10.85
N SER A 46 3.47 -2.89 -9.77
CA SER A 46 3.43 -1.55 -9.19
C SER A 46 4.05 -1.56 -7.78
N PRO A 47 5.20 -0.90 -7.56
CA PRO A 47 5.76 -0.74 -6.22
C PRO A 47 4.94 0.24 -5.36
N GLU A 48 5.25 0.29 -4.07
CA GLU A 48 4.76 1.32 -3.16
C GLU A 48 5.91 2.23 -2.74
N PHE A 49 5.62 3.52 -2.62
CA PHE A 49 6.57 4.53 -2.16
C PHE A 49 6.10 5.14 -0.85
N PHE A 50 7.00 5.19 0.13
CA PHE A 50 6.77 5.79 1.44
C PHE A 50 7.77 6.92 1.64
N HIS A 51 7.50 7.81 2.59
CA HIS A 51 8.58 8.53 3.23
C HIS A 51 8.93 7.86 4.55
N ALA A 52 10.22 7.77 4.85
CA ALA A 52 10.74 7.18 6.06
C ALA A 52 11.65 8.15 6.79
N ARG A 53 11.67 8.08 8.12
CA ARG A 53 12.56 8.84 8.98
C ARG A 53 13.61 7.92 9.60
N GLU A 54 14.88 8.30 9.52
CA GLU A 54 15.96 7.59 10.20
C GLU A 54 15.81 7.71 11.73
N CYS A 55 15.80 6.58 12.42
CA CYS A 55 15.72 6.52 13.89
C CYS A 55 17.10 6.75 14.51
N GLU A 56 17.17 7.42 15.67
CA GLU A 56 18.43 7.63 16.41
C GLU A 56 19.09 6.31 16.83
N THR A 57 18.29 5.29 17.11
CA THR A 57 18.72 3.94 17.48
C THR A 57 19.10 3.06 16.28
N GLY A 58 19.03 3.59 15.06
CA GLY A 58 19.14 2.83 13.82
C GLY A 58 17.78 2.34 13.30
N GLY A 59 17.75 2.06 11.99
CA GLY A 59 16.52 1.73 11.26
C GLY A 59 15.76 2.95 10.73
N TRP A 60 14.68 2.69 9.99
CA TRP A 60 13.89 3.72 9.32
C TRP A 60 12.40 3.55 9.60
N GLU A 61 11.81 4.51 10.30
CA GLU A 61 10.38 4.53 10.64
C GLU A 61 9.55 4.99 9.44
N LEU A 62 8.60 4.16 9.00
CA LEU A 62 7.74 4.41 7.85
C LEU A 62 6.56 5.34 8.14
N SER A 63 6.18 6.12 7.13
CA SER A 63 4.89 6.80 7.06
C SER A 63 3.72 5.83 7.02
N GLU A 64 2.54 6.32 7.39
CA GLU A 64 1.30 5.53 7.41
C GLU A 64 0.83 5.12 6.02
N TYR A 65 0.85 6.07 5.08
CA TYR A 65 0.34 5.92 3.72
C TYR A 65 1.49 5.80 2.73
N SER A 66 1.34 4.89 1.77
CA SER A 66 2.13 4.80 0.55
C SER A 66 1.50 5.64 -0.56
N SER A 67 2.29 5.90 -1.59
CA SER A 67 1.87 6.31 -2.91
C SER A 67 2.31 5.28 -3.95
N ASP A 68 1.62 5.22 -5.08
CA ASP A 68 1.97 4.45 -6.27
C ASP A 68 3.02 5.13 -7.15
N THR A 69 3.33 6.42 -6.90
CA THR A 69 4.41 7.15 -7.58
C THR A 69 5.44 7.73 -6.59
N PRO A 70 6.72 7.85 -7.00
CA PRO A 70 7.71 8.52 -6.18
C PRO A 70 7.34 9.96 -5.83
N GLN A 71 6.79 10.74 -6.79
CA GLN A 71 6.39 12.12 -6.53
C GLN A 71 5.26 12.22 -5.51
N GLY A 72 4.27 11.31 -5.52
CA GLY A 72 3.23 11.32 -4.48
C GLY A 72 3.78 11.08 -3.07
N ALA A 73 4.82 10.25 -2.92
CA ALA A 73 5.52 10.09 -1.63
C ALA A 73 6.31 11.34 -1.22
N ARG A 74 6.89 12.08 -2.17
CA ARG A 74 7.55 13.38 -1.94
C ARG A 74 6.55 14.44 -1.50
N ASP A 75 5.38 14.51 -2.13
CA ASP A 75 4.32 15.45 -1.77
C ASP A 75 3.77 15.16 -0.37
N ALA A 76 3.60 13.88 -0.02
CA ALA A 76 3.26 13.45 1.34
C ALA A 76 4.31 13.88 2.37
N LEU A 77 5.60 13.80 2.05
CA LEU A 77 6.68 14.29 2.91
C LEU A 77 6.66 15.82 3.04
N GLY A 78 6.39 16.55 1.96
CA GLY A 78 6.19 18.00 1.97
C GLY A 78 5.04 18.41 2.91
N SER A 79 3.91 17.69 2.83
CA SER A 79 2.76 17.87 3.74
C SER A 79 3.16 17.61 5.21
N ARG A 80 3.92 16.54 5.46
CA ARG A 80 4.45 16.24 6.80
C ARG A 80 5.34 17.37 7.35
N PHE A 81 6.18 17.98 6.52
CA PHE A 81 6.98 19.14 6.92
C PHE A 81 6.12 20.38 7.21
N ARG A 82 5.05 20.62 6.46
CA ARG A 82 4.09 21.70 6.77
C ARG A 82 3.41 21.47 8.13
N GLY A 83 2.99 20.24 8.43
CA GLY A 83 2.46 19.89 9.77
C GLY A 83 3.47 20.13 10.90
N ARG A 84 4.73 19.69 10.73
CA ARG A 84 5.82 19.96 11.69
C ARG A 84 6.11 21.45 11.87
N ALA A 85 5.95 22.25 10.82
CA ALA A 85 6.08 23.71 10.90
C ALA A 85 4.95 24.34 11.73
N GLN A 86 3.72 23.84 11.60
CA GLN A 86 2.57 24.26 12.39
C GLN A 86 2.78 23.94 13.88
N ASP A 87 3.22 22.72 14.21
CA ASP A 87 3.56 22.31 15.58
C ASP A 87 4.65 23.20 16.19
N ALA A 88 5.70 23.52 15.40
CA ALA A 88 6.76 24.43 15.82
C ALA A 88 6.23 25.85 16.07
N SER A 89 5.29 26.32 15.24
CA SER A 89 4.62 27.61 15.42
C SER A 89 3.82 27.65 16.72
N GLY A 90 3.01 26.62 16.98
CA GLY A 90 2.22 26.52 18.22
C GLY A 90 3.07 26.46 19.48
N ALA A 91 4.30 25.96 19.36
CA ALA A 91 5.29 25.92 20.44
C ALA A 91 6.23 27.15 20.50
N GLY A 92 6.00 28.21 19.72
CA GLY A 92 6.84 29.42 19.70
C GLY A 92 8.27 29.23 19.15
N ARG A 93 8.52 28.15 18.39
CA ARG A 93 9.84 27.78 17.86
C ARG A 93 10.03 28.30 16.43
N ASP A 94 10.10 29.61 16.27
CA ASP A 94 10.16 30.27 14.95
C ASP A 94 11.30 29.81 14.04
N LYS A 95 12.49 29.57 14.60
CA LYS A 95 13.63 29.07 13.83
C LYS A 95 13.35 27.67 13.26
N ALA A 96 12.72 26.81 14.04
CA ALA A 96 12.33 25.47 13.60
C ALA A 96 11.22 25.53 12.55
N ARG A 97 10.18 26.36 12.78
CA ARG A 97 9.11 26.61 11.81
C ARG A 97 9.66 26.99 10.44
N ARG A 98 10.57 27.99 10.37
CA ARG A 98 11.18 28.43 9.11
C ARG A 98 11.95 27.31 8.41
N LYS A 99 12.65 26.46 9.17
CA LYS A 99 13.41 25.33 8.60
C LYS A 99 12.49 24.26 8.03
N TRP A 100 11.39 23.94 8.70
CA TRP A 100 10.39 23.01 8.18
C TRP A 100 9.70 23.53 6.92
N LEU A 101 9.30 24.81 6.89
CA LEU A 101 8.71 25.42 5.68
C LEU A 101 9.68 25.46 4.51
N ALA A 102 10.97 25.75 4.77
CA ALA A 102 11.99 25.71 3.71
C ALA A 102 12.18 24.29 3.14
N ALA A 103 12.08 23.25 3.98
CA ALA A 103 12.13 21.87 3.53
C ALA A 103 10.90 21.48 2.71
N ALA A 104 9.69 21.90 3.15
CA ALA A 104 8.46 21.69 2.38
C ALA A 104 8.55 22.33 0.98
N ALA A 105 8.96 23.62 0.93
CA ALA A 105 9.13 24.34 -0.33
C ALA A 105 10.19 23.70 -1.25
N ARG A 106 11.17 22.99 -0.69
CA ARG A 106 12.14 22.22 -1.48
C ARG A 106 11.46 21.00 -2.12
N MET A 107 10.65 20.25 -1.37
CA MET A 107 9.88 19.12 -1.92
C MET A 107 8.93 19.56 -3.04
N ASP A 108 8.33 20.74 -2.91
CA ASP A 108 7.40 21.28 -3.91
C ASP A 108 8.12 21.70 -5.22
N ARG A 109 9.46 21.83 -5.23
CA ARG A 109 10.25 22.37 -6.37
C ARG A 109 11.23 21.39 -7.00
N GLU A 110 11.81 20.51 -6.20
CA GLU A 110 12.91 19.66 -6.58
C GLU A 110 12.51 18.18 -6.45
N VAL A 111 13.00 17.35 -7.36
CA VAL A 111 12.94 15.89 -7.23
C VAL A 111 14.05 15.45 -6.27
N VAL A 112 13.72 15.27 -4.99
CA VAL A 112 14.68 14.92 -3.94
C VAL A 112 14.16 13.77 -3.09
N ASP A 113 14.98 12.71 -2.98
CA ASP A 113 14.61 11.49 -2.27
C ASP A 113 15.29 11.34 -0.90
N ASP A 114 16.29 12.16 -0.57
CA ASP A 114 17.03 12.14 0.70
C ASP A 114 17.15 13.58 1.22
N VAL A 115 16.62 13.85 2.42
CA VAL A 115 16.56 15.20 2.99
C VAL A 115 16.95 15.18 4.47
N ARG A 116 17.74 16.16 4.91
CA ARG A 116 18.01 16.39 6.34
C ARG A 116 17.40 17.71 6.79
N VAL A 117 16.63 17.67 7.86
CA VAL A 117 15.97 18.85 8.43
C VAL A 117 16.09 18.78 9.95
N LEU A 118 16.71 19.81 10.55
CA LEU A 118 16.92 19.90 12.00
C LEU A 118 17.60 18.66 12.61
N GLY A 119 18.50 18.00 11.87
CA GLY A 119 19.22 16.80 12.31
C GLY A 119 18.52 15.48 11.98
N GLU A 120 17.21 15.50 11.73
CA GLU A 120 16.46 14.32 11.28
C GLU A 120 16.71 14.07 9.79
N ARG A 121 16.98 12.81 9.41
CA ARG A 121 17.08 12.38 8.01
C ARG A 121 15.78 11.72 7.57
N PHE A 122 15.34 12.08 6.39
CA PHE A 122 14.17 11.53 5.72
C PHE A 122 14.58 10.96 4.37
N ARG A 123 13.95 9.87 3.96
CA ARG A 123 14.17 9.24 2.66
C ARG A 123 12.85 8.78 2.03
N ILE A 124 12.72 8.90 0.71
CA ILE A 124 11.67 8.20 -0.05
C ILE A 124 12.10 6.75 -0.23
N VAL A 125 11.26 5.81 0.22
CA VAL A 125 11.56 4.38 0.29
C VAL A 125 10.64 3.61 -0.64
N ARG A 126 11.22 2.69 -1.40
CA ARG A 126 10.54 1.81 -2.34
C ARG A 126 10.28 0.43 -1.72
N ALA A 127 9.04 -0.01 -1.73
CA ALA A 127 8.65 -1.38 -1.39
C ALA A 127 8.14 -2.11 -2.63
N SER A 128 8.74 -3.27 -2.94
CA SER A 128 8.21 -4.15 -3.98
C SER A 128 7.05 -4.99 -3.42
N ARG A 129 6.03 -5.21 -4.25
CA ARG A 129 4.84 -6.03 -3.94
C ARG A 129 4.86 -7.36 -4.69
N PHE A 130 4.50 -8.42 -3.99
CA PHE A 130 4.49 -9.79 -4.51
C PHE A 130 3.22 -10.52 -4.11
N ILE A 131 2.76 -11.40 -4.98
CA ILE A 131 1.68 -12.34 -4.68
C ILE A 131 2.18 -13.76 -4.85
N ARG A 132 1.60 -14.67 -4.06
CA ARG A 132 1.76 -16.10 -4.27
C ARG A 132 0.62 -16.64 -5.11
N MET A 133 0.96 -17.52 -6.05
CA MET A 133 0.03 -18.18 -6.97
C MET A 133 0.11 -19.69 -6.81
N GLY A 134 -1.03 -20.35 -6.93
CA GLY A 134 -1.15 -21.80 -6.99
C GLY A 134 -2.22 -22.21 -7.98
N ALA A 135 -2.47 -23.53 -8.10
CA ALA A 135 -3.43 -24.07 -9.07
C ALA A 135 -4.84 -23.47 -8.95
N SER A 136 -5.22 -23.01 -7.76
CA SER A 136 -6.53 -22.40 -7.49
C SER A 136 -6.58 -20.87 -7.70
N GLY A 137 -5.48 -20.25 -8.13
CA GLY A 137 -5.32 -18.79 -8.22
C GLY A 137 -4.45 -18.20 -7.10
N PRO A 138 -4.56 -16.88 -6.85
CA PRO A 138 -3.75 -16.21 -5.85
C PRO A 138 -4.09 -16.65 -4.43
N GLU A 139 -3.09 -16.54 -3.55
CA GLU A 139 -3.22 -16.81 -2.12
C GLU A 139 -4.26 -15.86 -1.48
N PRO A 140 -5.33 -16.40 -0.85
CA PRO A 140 -6.27 -15.59 -0.08
C PRO A 140 -5.65 -15.17 1.27
N PRO A 141 -6.31 -14.28 2.03
CA PRO A 141 -5.95 -14.03 3.42
C PRO A 141 -5.78 -15.33 4.22
N ARG A 142 -4.74 -15.38 5.06
CA ARG A 142 -4.52 -16.46 6.02
C ARG A 142 -5.42 -16.25 7.24
N PRO A 143 -5.88 -17.33 7.89
CA PRO A 143 -6.57 -17.24 9.18
C PRO A 143 -5.82 -16.43 10.25
N SER A 144 -4.48 -16.42 10.24
CA SER A 144 -3.65 -15.60 11.13
C SER A 144 -3.55 -14.12 10.75
N ASP A 145 -4.02 -13.71 9.57
CA ASP A 145 -3.98 -12.31 9.16
C ASP A 145 -5.03 -11.51 9.95
N PRO A 146 -4.67 -10.35 10.54
CA PRO A 146 -5.62 -9.54 11.29
C PRO A 146 -6.76 -9.01 10.40
N ASP A 147 -8.00 -9.36 10.76
CA ASP A 147 -9.22 -8.90 10.10
C ASP A 147 -10.29 -8.37 11.08
N PRO A 148 -9.95 -7.38 11.94
CA PRO A 148 -10.82 -6.93 13.03
C PRO A 148 -11.93 -5.97 12.60
N GLY A 149 -11.90 -5.46 11.36
CA GLY A 149 -12.89 -4.50 10.89
C GLY A 149 -14.26 -5.14 10.71
N GLU A 150 -15.31 -4.41 11.08
CA GLU A 150 -16.67 -4.72 10.64
C GLU A 150 -16.90 -4.26 9.20
N ALA A 151 -17.91 -4.81 8.53
CA ALA A 151 -18.26 -4.42 7.17
C ALA A 151 -18.57 -2.91 7.08
N GLY A 152 -17.93 -2.23 6.14
CA GLY A 152 -18.02 -0.78 5.94
C GLY A 152 -17.26 0.07 6.98
N GLU A 153 -16.66 -0.55 8.00
CA GLU A 153 -16.02 0.15 9.12
C GLU A 153 -14.51 -0.11 9.18
N SER A 154 -13.93 -0.72 8.14
CA SER A 154 -12.50 -1.05 8.13
C SER A 154 -11.58 0.17 8.15
N HIS A 155 -12.08 1.35 7.73
CA HIS A 155 -11.38 2.64 7.84
C HIS A 155 -11.03 3.03 9.28
N ARG A 156 -11.66 2.41 10.29
CA ARG A 156 -11.37 2.62 11.71
C ARG A 156 -10.20 1.77 12.21
N VAL A 157 -9.79 0.76 11.46
CA VAL A 157 -8.71 -0.14 11.85
C VAL A 157 -7.37 0.59 11.66
N PRO A 158 -6.53 0.68 12.71
CA PRO A 158 -5.23 1.34 12.59
C PRO A 158 -4.33 0.69 11.54
N SER A 159 -3.59 1.52 10.80
CA SER A 159 -2.55 1.04 9.89
C SER A 159 -1.45 0.28 10.64
N ARG A 160 -1.10 -0.90 10.14
CA ARG A 160 0.06 -1.67 10.62
C ARG A 160 1.39 -1.19 10.04
N THR A 161 1.35 -0.32 9.03
CA THR A 161 2.55 0.26 8.39
C THR A 161 3.03 1.51 9.12
N LYS A 162 2.10 2.26 9.73
CA LYS A 162 2.42 3.47 10.50
C LYS A 162 3.42 3.16 11.61
N GLY A 163 4.57 3.83 11.58
CA GLY A 163 5.60 3.65 12.61
C GLY A 163 6.34 2.32 12.53
N PHE A 164 6.10 1.51 11.50
CA PHE A 164 6.88 0.29 11.28
C PHE A 164 8.34 0.67 11.01
N VAL A 165 9.28 0.05 11.73
CA VAL A 165 10.70 0.33 11.59
C VAL A 165 11.33 -0.68 10.64
N ILE A 166 11.87 -0.20 9.53
CA ILE A 166 12.70 -0.96 8.62
C ILE A 166 14.07 -1.13 9.28
N ASP A 167 14.28 -2.29 9.88
CA ASP A 167 15.53 -2.64 10.55
C ASP A 167 16.01 -4.05 10.17
N PRO A 168 17.17 -4.20 9.50
CA PRO A 168 17.72 -5.51 9.17
C PRO A 168 18.24 -6.30 10.38
N TYR A 169 18.37 -5.69 11.56
CA TYR A 169 18.73 -6.41 12.80
C TYR A 169 17.55 -7.13 13.44
N THR A 170 16.32 -6.70 13.15
CA THR A 170 15.12 -7.33 13.68
C THR A 170 14.97 -8.75 13.11
N GLY A 171 14.93 -9.74 14.00
CA GLY A 171 14.76 -11.15 13.63
C GLY A 171 13.37 -11.46 13.12
N THR A 172 13.25 -12.45 12.22
CA THR A 172 11.98 -12.95 11.69
C THR A 172 11.76 -14.41 12.07
N GLY A 173 10.52 -14.90 11.90
CA GLY A 173 10.24 -16.34 11.89
C GLY A 173 10.98 -17.07 10.75
N LEU A 174 10.97 -18.41 10.77
CA LEU A 174 11.68 -19.23 9.78
C LEU A 174 11.02 -19.12 8.39
N ALA A 175 9.70 -19.20 8.31
CA ALA A 175 8.93 -19.07 7.08
C ALA A 175 9.14 -17.70 6.45
N ASP A 176 9.12 -16.64 7.26
CA ASP A 176 9.42 -15.28 6.82
C ASP A 176 10.88 -15.12 6.39
N GLY A 177 11.82 -15.79 7.06
CA GLY A 177 13.24 -15.83 6.66
C GLY A 177 13.44 -16.49 5.29
N ILE A 178 12.71 -17.57 5.01
CA ILE A 178 12.72 -18.24 3.70
C ILE A 178 12.03 -17.38 2.64
N LEU A 179 10.89 -16.77 2.96
CA LEU A 179 10.21 -15.84 2.06
C LEU A 179 11.13 -14.67 1.71
N LYS A 180 11.80 -14.08 2.70
CA LYS A 180 12.78 -13.00 2.51
C LYS A 180 13.89 -13.44 1.55
N LEU A 181 14.43 -14.65 1.71
CA LEU A 181 15.41 -15.22 0.79
C LEU A 181 14.88 -15.35 -0.65
N ASP A 182 13.66 -15.85 -0.82
CA ASP A 182 13.00 -15.97 -2.12
C ASP A 182 12.84 -14.57 -2.77
N LEU A 183 12.40 -13.57 -1.99
CA LEU A 183 12.09 -12.23 -2.49
C LEU A 183 13.31 -11.34 -2.74
N VAL A 184 14.38 -11.40 -1.92
CA VAL A 184 15.59 -10.61 -2.20
C VAL A 184 16.30 -11.07 -3.49
N ARG A 185 16.14 -12.34 -3.86
CA ARG A 185 16.66 -12.92 -5.11
C ARG A 185 15.70 -12.74 -6.29
N PHE A 186 14.48 -12.27 -6.03
CA PHE A 186 13.50 -12.05 -7.07
C PHE A 186 13.91 -10.84 -7.93
N VAL A 187 14.22 -11.12 -9.19
CA VAL A 187 14.45 -10.13 -10.27
C VAL A 187 13.48 -10.42 -11.42
N GLY A 188 12.21 -10.66 -11.08
CA GLY A 188 11.17 -10.85 -12.08
C GLY A 188 10.63 -9.50 -12.56
N SER A 189 10.60 -9.33 -13.87
CA SER A 189 9.83 -8.28 -14.54
C SER A 189 8.54 -8.86 -15.09
N ALA A 190 7.50 -8.05 -15.21
CA ALA A 190 6.27 -8.48 -15.88
C ALA A 190 6.58 -8.91 -17.33
N PRO A 191 5.90 -9.94 -17.88
CA PRO A 191 6.04 -10.28 -19.29
C PRO A 191 5.82 -9.07 -20.20
N GLY A 192 6.77 -8.79 -21.09
CA GLY A 192 6.73 -7.63 -21.98
C GLY A 192 7.23 -6.31 -21.37
N ALA A 193 7.73 -6.33 -20.12
CA ALA A 193 8.38 -5.16 -19.54
C ALA A 193 9.60 -4.73 -20.37
N PRO A 194 9.84 -3.42 -20.55
CA PRO A 194 11.03 -2.93 -21.22
C PRO A 194 12.33 -3.44 -20.58
N ARG A 195 13.38 -3.58 -21.38
CA ARG A 195 14.66 -4.13 -20.93
C ARG A 195 15.27 -3.29 -19.81
N GLU A 196 15.13 -1.97 -19.89
CA GLU A 196 15.59 -1.02 -18.89
C GLU A 196 15.02 -1.29 -17.50
N VAL A 197 13.76 -1.73 -17.38
CA VAL A 197 13.12 -2.10 -16.11
C VAL A 197 13.80 -3.34 -15.51
N THR A 198 14.09 -4.31 -16.36
CA THR A 198 14.75 -5.56 -15.94
C THR A 198 16.20 -5.30 -15.51
N ASP A 199 16.95 -4.53 -16.30
CA ASP A 199 18.33 -4.16 -15.98
C ASP A 199 18.39 -3.33 -14.68
N ASP A 200 17.40 -2.47 -14.42
CA ASP A 200 17.32 -1.71 -13.17
C ASP A 200 17.00 -2.59 -11.96
N ALA A 201 16.12 -3.58 -12.13
CA ALA A 201 15.84 -4.56 -11.09
C ALA A 201 17.08 -5.41 -10.72
N TRP A 202 17.92 -5.77 -11.70
CA TRP A 202 19.19 -6.45 -11.44
C TRP A 202 20.17 -5.58 -10.66
N ARG A 203 20.40 -4.33 -11.10
CA ARG A 203 21.27 -3.39 -10.39
C ARG A 203 20.79 -3.14 -8.95
N ALA A 204 19.49 -3.05 -8.76
CA ALA A 204 18.90 -2.91 -7.43
C ALA A 204 19.18 -4.13 -6.54
N ALA A 205 19.08 -5.35 -7.08
CA ALA A 205 19.38 -6.56 -6.33
C ALA A 205 20.86 -6.64 -5.90
N GLU A 206 21.77 -6.11 -6.71
CA GLU A 206 23.20 -6.02 -6.37
C GLU A 206 23.50 -4.93 -5.33
N ARG A 207 22.94 -3.72 -5.49
CA ARG A 207 23.18 -2.57 -4.59
C ARG A 207 22.47 -2.71 -3.24
N TYR A 208 21.32 -3.37 -3.23
CA TYR A 208 20.47 -3.60 -2.07
C TYR A 208 20.23 -5.11 -1.90
N PRO A 209 21.27 -5.86 -1.50
CA PRO A 209 21.21 -7.33 -1.39
C PRO A 209 20.39 -7.81 -0.19
N GLY A 210 20.14 -6.92 0.78
CA GLY A 210 19.29 -7.18 1.93
C GLY A 210 17.81 -6.88 1.67
N GLY A 211 16.99 -7.19 2.66
CA GLY A 211 15.59 -6.78 2.66
C GLY A 211 14.98 -6.73 4.05
N VAL A 212 13.81 -6.14 4.16
CA VAL A 212 12.92 -6.22 5.33
C VAL A 212 11.52 -6.44 4.81
N LEU A 213 10.83 -7.44 5.36
CA LEU A 213 9.42 -7.68 5.06
C LEU A 213 8.59 -6.64 5.81
N LEU A 214 7.68 -5.99 5.10
CA LEU A 214 6.65 -5.16 5.73
C LEU A 214 5.45 -6.06 6.07
N PRO A 215 4.54 -5.62 6.97
CA PRO A 215 3.29 -6.33 7.19
C PRO A 215 2.57 -6.57 5.87
N ALA A 216 1.98 -7.75 5.67
CA ALA A 216 1.22 -8.02 4.45
C ALA A 216 0.03 -7.06 4.33
N VAL A 217 -0.32 -6.74 3.09
CA VAL A 217 -1.52 -5.99 2.72
C VAL A 217 -2.38 -6.87 1.81
N PHE A 218 -3.55 -6.37 1.47
CA PHE A 218 -4.52 -7.09 0.68
C PHE A 218 -4.89 -6.28 -0.55
N MET A 219 -5.31 -6.97 -1.59
CA MET A 219 -5.83 -6.37 -2.81
C MET A 219 -6.96 -7.21 -3.35
N VAL A 220 -7.68 -6.69 -4.35
CA VAL A 220 -8.63 -7.48 -5.13
C VAL A 220 -7.93 -7.96 -6.39
N SER A 221 -8.00 -9.26 -6.65
CA SER A 221 -7.64 -9.85 -7.93
C SER A 221 -8.89 -10.27 -8.67
N GLU A 222 -8.86 -10.12 -9.99
CA GLU A 222 -9.93 -10.51 -10.88
C GLU A 222 -9.45 -11.59 -11.85
N ARG A 223 -10.34 -12.53 -12.19
CA ARG A 223 -10.08 -13.53 -13.21
C ARG A 223 -10.70 -13.10 -14.54
N GLU A 224 -9.84 -12.75 -15.49
CA GLU A 224 -10.20 -12.36 -16.86
C GLU A 224 -9.51 -13.32 -17.85
N ASP A 225 -10.24 -13.79 -18.86
CA ASP A 225 -9.74 -14.74 -19.87
C ASP A 225 -9.01 -15.96 -19.26
N GLY A 226 -9.55 -16.46 -18.16
CA GLY A 226 -8.99 -17.60 -17.42
C GLY A 226 -7.77 -17.29 -16.57
N LYS A 227 -7.19 -16.08 -16.64
CA LYS A 227 -5.99 -15.64 -15.90
C LYS A 227 -6.35 -14.69 -14.76
N TRP A 228 -5.62 -14.78 -13.66
CA TRP A 228 -5.77 -13.83 -12.55
C TRP A 228 -4.91 -12.59 -12.80
N ARG A 229 -5.50 -11.42 -12.57
CA ARG A 229 -4.84 -10.11 -12.66
C ARG A 229 -5.21 -9.28 -11.43
N ALA A 230 -4.41 -8.25 -11.17
CA ALA A 230 -4.80 -7.20 -10.24
C ALA A 230 -6.05 -6.49 -10.77
N HIS A 231 -7.10 -6.37 -9.95
CA HIS A 231 -8.27 -5.56 -10.32
C HIS A 231 -7.93 -4.07 -10.23
N ASP A 232 -7.28 -3.68 -9.13
CA ASP A 232 -6.62 -2.39 -8.96
C ASP A 232 -5.17 -2.66 -8.53
N PRO A 233 -4.17 -2.48 -9.43
CA PRO A 233 -2.78 -2.75 -9.10
C PRO A 233 -2.18 -1.76 -8.09
N GLY A 234 -2.70 -0.52 -8.04
CA GLY A 234 -2.25 0.52 -7.11
C GLY A 234 -2.77 0.29 -5.69
N ALA A 235 -3.97 -0.27 -5.54
CA ALA A 235 -4.59 -0.50 -4.24
C ALA A 235 -3.77 -1.43 -3.31
N ALA A 236 -3.64 -1.02 -2.05
CA ALA A 236 -3.08 -1.79 -0.96
C ALA A 236 -3.90 -1.56 0.32
N TYR A 237 -4.65 -2.58 0.72
CA TYR A 237 -5.56 -2.51 1.87
C TYR A 237 -4.92 -3.11 3.11
N THR A 238 -5.03 -2.43 4.26
CA THR A 238 -4.43 -2.86 5.53
C THR A 238 -5.00 -4.18 6.05
N THR A 239 -6.27 -4.47 5.75
CA THR A 239 -6.98 -5.66 6.22
C THR A 239 -7.75 -6.35 5.10
N PRO A 240 -8.09 -7.64 5.23
CA PRO A 240 -8.99 -8.32 4.30
C PRO A 240 -10.36 -7.62 4.21
N GLN A 241 -10.92 -7.15 5.33
CA GLN A 241 -12.16 -6.39 5.37
C GLN A 241 -12.05 -5.11 4.53
N SER A 242 -10.94 -4.38 4.60
CA SER A 242 -10.74 -3.19 3.76
C SER A 242 -10.75 -3.50 2.26
N ALA A 243 -10.21 -4.64 1.85
CA ALA A 243 -10.31 -5.08 0.45
C ALA A 243 -11.75 -5.48 0.08
N ARG A 244 -12.51 -6.07 1.01
CA ARG A 244 -13.92 -6.43 0.82
C ARG A 244 -14.81 -5.20 0.74
N ASP A 245 -14.63 -4.23 1.63
CA ASP A 245 -15.33 -2.94 1.62
C ASP A 245 -15.09 -2.21 0.29
N SER A 246 -13.83 -2.10 -0.13
CA SER A 246 -13.52 -1.44 -1.41
C SER A 246 -14.09 -2.18 -2.62
N LEU A 247 -14.16 -3.51 -2.61
CA LEU A 247 -14.85 -4.27 -3.66
C LEU A 247 -16.36 -4.03 -3.62
N ALA A 248 -16.96 -3.96 -2.43
CA ALA A 248 -18.38 -3.68 -2.27
C ALA A 248 -18.73 -2.28 -2.79
N ASP A 249 -17.91 -1.27 -2.47
CA ASP A 249 -18.04 0.09 -3.02
C ASP A 249 -17.86 0.10 -4.54
N TRP A 250 -16.88 -0.64 -5.06
CA TRP A 250 -16.70 -0.76 -6.51
C TRP A 250 -17.95 -1.36 -7.17
N LEU A 251 -18.51 -2.44 -6.63
CA LEU A 251 -19.70 -3.09 -7.17
C LEU A 251 -20.93 -2.18 -7.17
N ARG A 252 -21.10 -1.33 -6.16
CA ARG A 252 -22.28 -0.46 -6.00
C ARG A 252 -22.14 0.88 -6.71
N VAL A 253 -20.92 1.40 -6.86
CA VAL A 253 -20.67 2.75 -7.38
C VAL A 253 -19.91 2.69 -8.71
N MET A 254 -18.70 2.13 -8.68
CA MET A 254 -17.80 2.21 -9.83
C MET A 254 -18.20 1.29 -10.97
N ALA A 255 -18.71 0.09 -10.72
CA ALA A 255 -19.16 -0.84 -11.74
C ALA A 255 -20.37 -0.31 -12.51
N PRO A 256 -21.44 0.20 -11.87
CA PRO A 256 -22.53 0.87 -12.58
C PRO A 256 -22.08 2.00 -13.48
N PHE A 257 -21.16 2.83 -12.99
CA PHE A 257 -20.61 3.97 -13.72
C PHE A 257 -19.71 3.55 -14.90
N THR A 258 -18.72 2.70 -14.64
CA THR A 258 -17.69 2.31 -15.63
C THR A 258 -18.20 1.31 -16.67
N LEU A 259 -19.04 0.36 -16.26
CA LEU A 259 -19.59 -0.67 -17.13
C LEU A 259 -20.93 -0.25 -17.76
N LYS A 260 -21.45 0.94 -17.41
CA LYS A 260 -22.73 1.48 -17.88
C LYS A 260 -23.87 0.47 -17.69
N LEU A 261 -23.95 -0.09 -16.48
CA LEU A 261 -24.93 -1.13 -16.16
C LEU A 261 -26.36 -0.56 -16.22
N ASP A 262 -27.29 -1.35 -16.77
CA ASP A 262 -28.72 -1.08 -16.65
C ASP A 262 -29.25 -1.40 -15.24
N GLU A 263 -30.50 -1.06 -14.96
CA GLU A 263 -31.09 -1.23 -13.63
C GLU A 263 -31.08 -2.68 -13.14
N ALA A 264 -31.32 -3.65 -14.04
CA ALA A 264 -31.31 -5.06 -13.70
C ALA A 264 -29.90 -5.55 -13.32
N ALA A 265 -28.88 -5.15 -14.10
CA ALA A 265 -27.49 -5.47 -13.81
C ALA A 265 -26.99 -4.75 -12.54
N ARG A 266 -27.39 -3.50 -12.30
CA ARG A 266 -27.09 -2.76 -11.06
C ARG A 266 -27.60 -3.53 -9.84
N ALA A 267 -28.83 -4.04 -9.87
CA ALA A 267 -29.39 -4.83 -8.78
C ALA A 267 -28.58 -6.12 -8.51
N VAL A 268 -28.14 -6.81 -9.57
CA VAL A 268 -27.30 -8.02 -9.45
C VAL A 268 -25.95 -7.71 -8.80
N TYR A 269 -25.32 -6.58 -9.17
CA TYR A 269 -24.06 -6.15 -8.56
C TYR A 269 -24.23 -5.71 -7.11
N ALA A 270 -25.31 -5.00 -6.79
CA ALA A 270 -25.65 -4.61 -5.42
C ALA A 270 -25.87 -5.84 -4.51
N GLU A 271 -26.62 -6.85 -4.97
CA GLU A 271 -26.80 -8.11 -4.22
C GLU A 271 -25.47 -8.85 -4.02
N ALA A 272 -24.57 -8.80 -5.02
CA ALA A 272 -23.24 -9.37 -4.88
C ALA A 272 -22.41 -8.66 -3.81
N ALA A 273 -22.51 -7.34 -3.69
CA ALA A 273 -21.89 -6.56 -2.63
C ALA A 273 -22.50 -6.88 -1.24
N ASP A 274 -23.83 -7.03 -1.15
CA ASP A 274 -24.48 -7.39 0.13
C ASP A 274 -24.02 -8.77 0.63
N ARG A 275 -23.75 -9.71 -0.27
CA ARG A 275 -23.17 -11.03 0.09
C ARG A 275 -21.72 -10.93 0.58
N LEU A 276 -20.95 -9.93 0.15
CA LEU A 276 -19.60 -9.68 0.68
C LEU A 276 -19.67 -9.16 2.11
N ASP A 277 -20.58 -8.23 2.37
CA ASP A 277 -20.80 -7.61 3.68
C ASP A 277 -21.25 -8.65 4.71
N ASP A 278 -22.21 -9.51 4.36
CA ASP A 278 -22.80 -10.51 5.27
C ASP A 278 -21.83 -11.67 5.63
N LYS A 279 -21.12 -12.22 4.63
CA LYS A 279 -20.46 -13.54 4.78
C LYS A 279 -18.94 -13.48 4.87
N ARG A 280 -18.36 -12.29 4.96
CA ARG A 280 -16.90 -12.05 4.95
C ARG A 280 -16.14 -12.91 3.93
N ARG A 281 -16.69 -13.04 2.72
CA ARG A 281 -16.17 -13.95 1.69
C ARG A 281 -14.93 -13.39 1.02
N ASN A 282 -13.89 -14.20 0.90
CA ASN A 282 -12.66 -13.86 0.18
C ASN A 282 -12.75 -14.10 -1.34
N ALA A 283 -13.88 -14.61 -1.85
CA ALA A 283 -14.10 -14.80 -3.28
C ALA A 283 -15.57 -14.53 -3.64
N LEU A 284 -15.78 -13.93 -4.80
CA LEU A 284 -17.08 -13.54 -5.31
C LEU A 284 -17.16 -13.81 -6.81
N SER A 285 -18.33 -14.23 -7.28
CA SER A 285 -18.67 -14.25 -8.69
C SER A 285 -19.94 -13.44 -8.90
N VAL A 286 -19.92 -12.57 -9.90
CA VAL A 286 -21.03 -11.71 -10.30
C VAL A 286 -20.98 -11.56 -11.82
N ALA A 287 -22.08 -11.88 -12.48
CA ALA A 287 -22.10 -12.11 -13.93
C ALA A 287 -20.96 -13.07 -14.36
N GLU A 288 -20.16 -12.69 -15.36
CA GLU A 288 -19.01 -13.47 -15.86
C GLU A 288 -17.70 -13.16 -15.14
N ARG A 289 -17.72 -12.24 -14.16
CA ARG A 289 -16.54 -11.77 -13.43
C ARG A 289 -16.33 -12.56 -12.16
N ARG A 290 -15.07 -12.84 -11.83
CA ARG A 290 -14.68 -13.54 -10.60
C ARG A 290 -13.60 -12.78 -9.88
N PHE A 291 -13.90 -12.39 -8.64
CA PHE A 291 -13.02 -11.65 -7.77
C PHE A 291 -12.49 -12.52 -6.63
N ARG A 292 -11.32 -12.18 -6.11
CA ARG A 292 -10.73 -12.75 -4.91
C ARG A 292 -9.97 -11.68 -4.13
N VAL A 293 -10.13 -11.68 -2.81
CA VAL A 293 -9.21 -10.96 -1.91
C VAL A 293 -7.90 -11.73 -1.89
N THR A 294 -6.82 -11.06 -2.26
CA THR A 294 -5.48 -11.63 -2.42
C THR A 294 -4.54 -11.03 -1.39
N ARG A 295 -3.75 -11.89 -0.75
CA ARG A 295 -2.70 -11.49 0.17
C ARG A 295 -1.45 -11.06 -0.61
N VAL A 296 -0.88 -9.92 -0.23
CA VAL A 296 0.28 -9.28 -0.88
C VAL A 296 1.43 -9.19 0.10
N GLU A 297 2.54 -9.83 -0.24
CA GLU A 297 3.82 -9.70 0.47
C GLU A 297 4.52 -8.43 0.00
N ARG A 298 5.19 -7.74 0.94
CA ARG A 298 5.90 -6.49 0.67
C ARG A 298 7.33 -6.58 1.17
N LEU A 299 8.28 -6.19 0.34
CA LEU A 299 9.71 -6.16 0.69
C LEU A 299 10.31 -4.81 0.37
N VAL A 300 10.95 -4.19 1.35
CA VAL A 300 11.88 -3.07 1.13
C VAL A 300 13.29 -3.65 1.01
N ARG A 301 13.99 -3.38 -0.09
CA ARG A 301 15.40 -3.79 -0.23
C ARG A 301 16.30 -2.88 0.60
N ILE A 302 17.40 -3.44 1.11
CA ILE A 302 18.32 -2.73 2.02
C ILE A 302 19.76 -2.92 1.54
N GLY A 303 20.50 -1.82 1.52
CA GLY A 303 21.93 -1.77 1.21
C GLY A 303 22.72 -1.10 2.33
N PRO A 304 24.01 -0.83 2.11
CA PRO A 304 24.88 -0.21 3.12
C PRO A 304 24.35 1.13 3.65
N ASP A 305 23.74 1.94 2.78
CA ASP A 305 23.24 3.28 3.11
C ASP A 305 21.76 3.29 3.54
N GLY A 306 21.18 2.11 3.81
CA GLY A 306 19.79 1.95 4.24
C GLY A 306 18.83 1.47 3.14
N PRO A 307 17.53 1.79 3.23
CA PRO A 307 16.52 1.31 2.29
C PRO A 307 16.69 1.88 0.89
N GLU A 308 16.34 1.04 -0.07
CA GLU A 308 16.24 1.39 -1.48
C GLU A 308 15.23 2.53 -1.68
N GLY A 309 15.65 3.56 -2.41
CA GLY A 309 14.78 4.64 -2.87
C GLY A 309 14.15 4.36 -4.24
N PRO A 310 13.46 5.36 -4.82
CA PRO A 310 12.93 5.27 -6.17
C PRO A 310 13.98 4.89 -7.21
N ARG A 311 13.58 4.09 -8.18
CA ARG A 311 14.41 3.67 -9.30
C ARG A 311 14.16 4.57 -10.51
N PRO A 312 15.16 4.78 -11.38
CA PRO A 312 14.96 5.45 -12.66
C PRO A 312 13.86 4.82 -13.53
N SER A 313 13.62 3.51 -13.42
CA SER A 313 12.57 2.81 -14.16
C SER A 313 11.18 2.87 -13.52
N ASP A 314 11.04 3.43 -12.31
CA ASP A 314 9.73 3.53 -11.66
C ASP A 314 8.86 4.60 -12.36
N TYR A 315 7.56 4.36 -12.42
CA TYR A 315 6.62 5.28 -13.05
C TYR A 315 6.43 6.52 -12.16
N ASP A 316 6.88 7.68 -12.66
CA ASP A 316 6.85 8.96 -11.94
C ASP A 316 6.48 10.10 -12.91
N PRO A 317 5.24 10.14 -13.43
CA PRO A 317 4.85 11.08 -14.48
C PRO A 317 4.62 12.51 -13.93
N GLU A 318 4.32 12.64 -12.64
CA GLU A 318 4.05 13.93 -12.02
C GLU A 318 5.35 14.69 -11.70
N PRO A 319 5.54 15.93 -12.19
CA PRO A 319 6.66 16.76 -11.73
C PRO A 319 6.34 17.35 -10.34
N PRO A 320 7.30 17.99 -9.65
CA PRO A 320 7.04 18.71 -8.41
C PRO A 320 5.90 19.74 -8.51
N VAL A 321 5.14 19.94 -7.43
CA VAL A 321 3.91 20.77 -7.40
C VAL A 321 4.12 22.17 -8.00
N ASP A 322 5.20 22.89 -7.68
CA ASP A 322 5.45 24.22 -8.24
C ASP A 322 5.60 24.20 -9.77
N ILE A 323 6.11 23.10 -10.32
CA ILE A 323 6.24 22.89 -11.77
C ILE A 323 4.87 22.57 -12.38
N GLN A 324 4.04 21.76 -11.71
CA GLN A 324 2.67 21.49 -12.14
C GLN A 324 1.86 22.79 -12.20
N VAL A 325 1.89 23.58 -11.12
CA VAL A 325 1.21 24.88 -11.01
C VAL A 325 1.66 25.81 -12.13
N ARG A 326 2.98 25.90 -12.40
CA ARG A 326 3.51 26.72 -13.48
C ARG A 326 2.99 26.28 -14.85
N ARG A 327 3.03 24.98 -15.15
CA ARG A 327 2.52 24.42 -16.41
C ARG A 327 1.02 24.71 -16.60
N LEU A 328 0.22 24.55 -15.55
CA LEU A 328 -1.21 24.88 -15.58
C LEU A 328 -1.44 26.37 -15.84
N LYS A 329 -0.65 27.25 -15.21
CA LYS A 329 -0.71 28.71 -15.46
C LYS A 329 -0.33 29.06 -16.89
N GLU A 330 0.75 28.47 -17.41
CA GLU A 330 1.20 28.66 -18.80
C GLU A 330 0.18 28.16 -19.82
N GLN A 331 -0.57 27.10 -19.50
CA GLN A 331 -1.64 26.56 -20.33
C GLN A 331 -2.98 27.30 -20.17
N GLY A 332 -3.07 28.28 -19.25
CA GLY A 332 -4.33 28.97 -18.92
C GLY A 332 -5.38 28.06 -18.27
N LEU A 333 -4.96 26.92 -17.72
CA LEU A 333 -5.82 25.93 -17.04
C LEU A 333 -5.81 26.10 -15.52
N TRP A 334 -4.97 26.97 -14.98
CA TRP A 334 -4.94 27.28 -13.56
C TRP A 334 -6.17 28.09 -13.15
N LYS A 335 -6.94 27.55 -12.20
CA LYS A 335 -8.03 28.25 -11.53
C LYS A 335 -7.60 28.56 -10.10
N GLU A 336 -7.96 29.74 -9.60
CA GLU A 336 -7.80 30.07 -8.18
C GLU A 336 -8.70 29.16 -7.33
N GLU A 337 -8.29 28.84 -6.09
CA GLU A 337 -8.94 27.84 -5.22
C GLU A 337 -10.43 28.10 -4.93
N ASP A 338 -10.92 29.32 -5.13
CA ASP A 338 -12.27 29.75 -4.74
C ASP A 338 -13.33 29.71 -5.87
N GLU A 339 -12.98 29.25 -7.08
CA GLU A 339 -13.97 29.08 -8.15
C GLU A 339 -14.80 27.80 -7.95
N PRO A 340 -16.14 27.88 -7.95
CA PRO A 340 -16.99 26.69 -7.88
C PRO A 340 -16.66 25.72 -9.02
N ILE A 341 -16.36 24.47 -8.68
CA ILE A 341 -16.14 23.41 -9.67
C ILE A 341 -17.50 23.00 -10.24
N GLU A 342 -17.79 23.42 -11.47
CA GLU A 342 -18.95 22.93 -12.21
C GLU A 342 -18.73 21.47 -12.62
N LEU A 343 -19.49 20.56 -12.01
CA LEU A 343 -19.46 19.14 -12.36
C LEU A 343 -20.17 18.93 -13.69
N ASN A 344 -19.49 18.29 -14.64
CA ASN A 344 -20.12 17.82 -15.87
C ASN A 344 -21.14 16.69 -15.57
N GLU A 345 -21.98 16.33 -16.55
CA GLU A 345 -23.03 15.31 -16.38
C GLU A 345 -22.51 13.97 -15.86
N GLN A 346 -21.32 13.55 -16.31
CA GLN A 346 -20.69 12.30 -15.85
C GLN A 346 -20.27 12.37 -14.38
N ALA A 347 -19.68 13.50 -13.96
CA ALA A 347 -19.30 13.72 -12.57
C ALA A 347 -20.53 13.84 -11.66
N GLN A 348 -21.63 14.42 -12.15
CA GLN A 348 -22.91 14.45 -11.45
C GLN A 348 -23.53 13.05 -11.30
N GLU A 349 -23.44 12.18 -12.31
CA GLU A 349 -23.87 10.78 -12.19
C GLU A 349 -23.06 10.05 -11.11
N LEU A 350 -21.73 10.17 -11.15
CA LEU A 350 -20.87 9.54 -10.14
C LEU A 350 -21.15 10.07 -8.73
N SER A 351 -21.36 11.39 -8.57
CA SER A 351 -21.74 12.00 -7.28
C SER A 351 -23.04 11.40 -6.75
N ARG A 352 -24.07 11.26 -7.59
CA ARG A 352 -25.35 10.67 -7.20
C ARG A 352 -25.21 9.23 -6.74
N LEU A 353 -24.38 8.42 -7.41
CA LEU A 353 -24.14 7.03 -6.99
C LEU A 353 -23.44 6.96 -5.62
N TRP A 354 -22.46 7.84 -5.38
CA TRP A 354 -21.81 7.94 -4.07
C TRP A 354 -22.78 8.38 -2.96
N GLU A 355 -23.60 9.40 -3.22
CA GLU A 355 -24.61 9.86 -2.27
C GLU A 355 -25.60 8.75 -1.92
N GLN A 356 -26.06 7.97 -2.90
CA GLN A 356 -26.92 6.81 -2.69
C GLN A 356 -26.26 5.76 -1.80
N GLU A 357 -24.99 5.44 -2.05
CA GLU A 357 -24.28 4.46 -1.22
C GLU A 357 -24.06 4.98 0.22
N MET A 358 -23.73 6.26 0.39
CA MET A 358 -23.60 6.87 1.72
C MET A 358 -24.91 6.79 2.51
N VAL A 359 -26.05 7.08 1.87
CA VAL A 359 -27.38 6.97 2.50
C VAL A 359 -27.69 5.50 2.86
N ARG A 360 -27.37 4.56 1.97
CA ARG A 360 -27.56 3.12 2.23
C ARG A 360 -26.72 2.66 3.42
N ALA A 361 -25.44 3.01 3.43
CA ALA A 361 -24.49 2.64 4.49
C ALA A 361 -24.95 3.18 5.86
N ALA A 362 -25.42 4.44 5.91
CA ALA A 362 -26.01 5.03 7.11
C ALA A 362 -27.25 4.24 7.58
N ALA A 363 -28.18 3.92 6.68
CA ALA A 363 -29.39 3.16 7.01
C ALA A 363 -29.08 1.71 7.44
N ALA A 364 -28.08 1.06 6.85
CA ALA A 364 -27.62 -0.27 7.26
C ALA A 364 -27.04 -0.25 8.68
N LYS A 365 -26.24 0.77 9.00
CA LYS A 365 -25.68 0.99 10.34
C LYS A 365 -26.76 1.21 11.39
N GLU A 366 -27.76 2.01 11.10
CA GLU A 366 -28.90 2.23 12.01
C GLU A 366 -29.69 0.95 12.27
N ARG A 367 -29.87 0.09 11.25
CA ARG A 367 -30.53 -1.22 11.41
C ARG A 367 -29.71 -2.20 12.24
N GLY A 368 -28.39 -2.20 12.09
CA GLY A 368 -27.47 -3.03 12.90
C GLY A 368 -27.27 -2.51 14.34
N HIS A 369 -27.55 -1.24 14.61
CA HIS A 369 -27.38 -0.62 15.93
C HIS A 369 -28.64 -0.60 16.80
N ARG A 370 -29.78 -1.14 16.32
CA ARG A 370 -30.93 -1.36 17.20
C ARG A 370 -30.57 -2.43 18.24
N PRO A 371 -30.51 -2.11 19.54
CA PRO A 371 -30.39 -3.14 20.56
C PRO A 371 -31.63 -4.02 20.45
N GLY A 372 -31.43 -5.34 20.41
CA GLY A 372 -32.48 -6.30 20.10
C GLY A 372 -33.77 -6.08 20.89
N ASP A 373 -34.90 -6.23 20.20
CA ASP A 373 -36.06 -6.84 20.84
C ASP A 373 -35.65 -8.23 21.34
N GLY A 374 -36.09 -8.53 22.57
CA GLY A 374 -35.61 -9.63 23.40
C GLY A 374 -36.02 -11.03 22.97
#